data_AF-A0A7X8UY22-F1
#
_entry.id   AF-A0A7X8UY22-F1
#
_cell.length_a   1.000
_cell.length_b   1.000
_cell.length_c   1.000
_cell.angle_alpha   90.00
_cell.angle_beta   90.00
_cell.angle_gamma   90.00
#
_symmetry.space_group_name_H-M   'P 1'
#
loop_
_entity.id
_entity.type
_entity.pdbx_description
1 polymer ?
#
loop_
_entity_poly.entity_id
_entity_poly.type
_entity_poly.pdbx_seq_one_letter_code
_entity_poly.pdbx_strand_id
1 'polypeptide(L)'
;MQTYSHSKLEMFERCPRQFYYRYRKRISVERGANIEAALGSAVHQALETLYAEQSFARAWTVKELLRSFDESFKEQLADGVTITAKGKTKADYQRLGREMLRKYYSRHSPFEQTTTIALEKKLAIKLGVNGRYSLKGVIDRVAKRKDDTYEIHDYKTSNHLPSQAELEADRQLALYQIGVQRQWPNVKAVELIWHYVRFDVELRSMRTEKQLRELEAQTIRQIEDIESRTGEEDFPPCESRLCDWCGFQELCPVRCHQARTSTLPRNRFLKDSGVKLINRHARLTAQIDELNEQIEALRTERHEVNEALLAYARREGLEVIVGSTHEGRISDKTTIHLPTKSGECERYEDLENKLRRGRHWPEVSKMDVFMLQRIWSGKAEDPGRIRTILKPFVSETQETSIYIRQR
;
A
#
# COMPACT_ATOMS: atom_id res chain seq x y z
N MET A 1 23.51 18.88 -16.71
CA MET A 1 22.65 19.10 -15.52
C MET A 1 21.32 18.41 -15.75
N GLN A 2 20.97 17.39 -14.95
CA GLN A 2 19.71 16.67 -15.14
C GLN A 2 18.53 17.49 -14.63
N THR A 3 17.44 17.48 -15.38
CA THR A 3 16.24 18.28 -15.06
C THR A 3 15.11 17.41 -14.50
N TYR A 4 14.55 17.88 -13.39
CA TYR A 4 13.41 17.31 -12.68
C TYR A 4 12.30 18.36 -12.51
N SER A 5 11.10 17.91 -12.20
CA SER A 5 9.97 18.74 -11.76
C SER A 5 9.27 18.04 -10.60
N HIS A 6 8.49 18.78 -9.82
CA HIS A 6 7.68 18.19 -8.74
C HIS A 6 6.83 17.01 -9.26
N SER A 7 6.10 17.24 -10.36
CA SER A 7 5.26 16.21 -11.00
C SER A 7 6.05 14.99 -11.51
N LYS A 8 7.30 15.19 -11.95
CA LYS A 8 8.18 14.09 -12.38
C LYS A 8 8.64 13.23 -11.21
N LEU A 9 8.97 13.84 -10.07
CA LEU A 9 9.33 13.11 -8.84
C LEU A 9 8.11 12.40 -8.24
N GLU A 10 6.97 13.07 -8.25
CA GLU A 10 5.71 12.49 -7.76
C GLU A 10 5.27 11.29 -8.62
N MET A 11 5.50 11.33 -9.94
CA MET A 11 5.25 10.17 -10.81
C MET A 11 6.09 8.96 -10.40
N PHE A 12 7.36 9.17 -10.02
CA PHE A 12 8.24 8.10 -9.56
C PHE A 12 7.75 7.50 -8.24
N GLU A 13 7.35 8.33 -7.27
CA GLU A 13 6.74 7.88 -6.01
C GLU A 13 5.47 7.07 -6.22
N ARG A 14 4.57 7.58 -7.06
CA ARG A 14 3.29 6.92 -7.33
C ARG A 14 3.48 5.58 -8.04
N CYS A 15 4.37 5.52 -9.03
CA CYS A 15 4.66 4.29 -9.76
C CYS A 15 6.01 4.40 -10.51
N PRO A 16 7.08 3.75 -10.03
CA PRO A 16 8.37 3.75 -10.71
C PRO A 16 8.28 3.26 -12.16
N ARG A 17 7.48 2.24 -12.45
CA ARG A 17 7.25 1.73 -13.80
C ARG A 17 6.66 2.79 -14.74
N GLN A 18 5.74 3.61 -14.26
CA GLN A 18 5.17 4.72 -15.04
C GLN A 18 6.25 5.77 -15.37
N PHE A 19 7.07 6.12 -14.38
CA PHE A 19 8.21 7.01 -14.58
C PHE A 19 9.18 6.47 -15.63
N TYR A 20 9.50 5.17 -15.55
CA TYR A 20 10.38 4.49 -16.50
C TYR A 20 9.87 4.62 -17.94
N TYR A 21 8.61 4.26 -18.18
CA TYR A 21 8.03 4.37 -19.52
C TYR A 21 8.01 5.80 -20.04
N ARG A 22 7.61 6.76 -19.20
CA ARG A 22 7.47 8.17 -19.59
C ARG A 22 8.81 8.87 -19.82
N TYR A 23 9.77 8.70 -18.92
CA TYR A 23 10.99 9.53 -18.89
C TYR A 23 12.27 8.78 -19.29
N ARG A 24 12.40 7.49 -18.98
CA ARG A 24 13.56 6.68 -19.40
C ARG A 24 13.37 6.16 -20.83
N LYS A 25 12.22 5.56 -21.14
CA LYS A 25 11.88 5.05 -22.48
C LYS A 25 11.27 6.09 -23.41
N ARG A 26 10.79 7.22 -22.87
CA ARG A 26 10.16 8.30 -23.63
C ARG A 26 8.98 7.84 -24.50
N ILE A 27 8.23 6.87 -24.00
CA ILE A 27 7.04 6.37 -24.67
C ILE A 27 5.98 7.46 -24.63
N SER A 28 5.53 7.88 -25.81
CA SER A 28 4.40 8.79 -25.94
C SER A 28 3.12 7.99 -25.78
N VAL A 29 2.22 8.49 -24.93
CA VAL A 29 0.85 7.99 -24.87
C VAL A 29 -0.02 9.17 -25.23
N GLU A 30 -0.80 9.02 -26.30
CA GLU A 30 -1.86 9.96 -26.64
C GLU A 30 -2.93 9.88 -25.55
N ARG A 31 -2.82 10.78 -24.57
CA ARG A 31 -3.92 11.06 -23.66
C ARG A 31 -4.61 12.29 -24.21
N GLY A 32 -5.83 12.12 -24.73
CA GLY A 32 -6.73 13.26 -24.91
C GLY A 32 -6.85 14.02 -23.60
N ALA A 33 -6.92 15.35 -23.67
CA ALA A 33 -7.13 16.17 -22.47
C ALA A 33 -8.40 15.70 -21.75
N ASN A 34 -8.37 15.55 -20.43
CA ASN A 34 -9.60 15.31 -19.68
C ASN A 34 -10.29 16.66 -19.40
N ILE A 35 -11.62 16.61 -19.27
CA ILE A 35 -12.43 17.81 -19.03
C ILE A 35 -12.02 18.54 -17.74
N GLU A 36 -11.53 17.82 -16.73
CA GLU A 36 -11.03 18.39 -15.48
C GLU A 36 -9.75 19.23 -15.67
N ALA A 37 -8.79 18.77 -16.49
CA ALA A 37 -7.60 19.55 -16.80
C ALA A 37 -7.95 20.78 -17.64
N ALA A 38 -8.85 20.63 -18.63
CA ALA A 38 -9.34 21.77 -19.41
C ALA A 38 -10.00 22.83 -18.51
N LEU A 39 -10.83 22.40 -17.56
CA LEU A 39 -11.44 23.28 -16.55
C LEU A 39 -10.36 23.96 -15.69
N GLY A 40 -9.39 23.19 -15.19
CA GLY A 40 -8.27 23.71 -14.40
C GLY A 40 -7.50 24.79 -15.16
N SER A 41 -6.97 24.47 -16.35
CA SER A 41 -6.23 25.42 -17.18
C SER A 41 -7.02 26.69 -17.48
N ALA A 42 -8.31 26.59 -17.78
CA ALA A 42 -9.15 27.76 -18.02
C ALA A 42 -9.37 28.63 -16.78
N VAL A 43 -9.52 28.02 -15.61
CA VAL A 43 -9.60 28.77 -14.34
C VAL A 43 -8.28 29.47 -14.03
N HIS A 44 -7.13 28.79 -14.20
CA HIS A 44 -5.81 29.40 -13.98
C HIS A 44 -5.59 30.60 -14.91
N GLN A 45 -5.83 30.43 -16.21
CA GLN A 45 -5.64 31.51 -17.20
C GLN A 45 -6.56 32.72 -16.91
N ALA A 46 -7.80 32.49 -16.47
CA ALA A 46 -8.71 33.56 -16.09
C ALA A 46 -8.21 34.33 -14.85
N LEU A 47 -7.70 33.63 -13.83
CA LEU A 47 -7.14 34.25 -12.63
C LEU A 47 -5.79 34.94 -12.91
N GLU A 48 -4.94 34.36 -13.75
CA GLU A 48 -3.72 34.99 -14.24
C GLU A 48 -4.05 36.33 -14.91
N THR A 49 -4.99 36.32 -15.85
CA THR A 49 -5.40 37.53 -16.59
C THR A 49 -5.94 38.60 -15.63
N LEU A 50 -6.79 38.20 -14.67
CA LEU A 50 -7.31 39.09 -13.64
C LEU A 50 -6.19 39.79 -12.84
N TYR A 51 -5.21 39.03 -12.35
CA TYR A 51 -4.13 39.60 -11.54
C TYR A 51 -3.10 40.34 -12.39
N ALA A 52 -2.94 40.00 -13.66
CA ALA A 52 -2.10 40.74 -14.59
C ALA A 52 -2.66 42.16 -14.78
N GLU A 53 -3.96 42.26 -15.01
CA GLU A 53 -4.66 43.54 -15.24
C GLU A 53 -4.75 44.39 -13.97
N GLN A 54 -4.95 43.75 -12.81
CA GLN A 54 -4.85 44.41 -11.51
C GLN A 54 -3.45 45.04 -11.30
N SER A 55 -2.39 44.41 -11.80
CA SER A 55 -1.02 44.97 -11.71
C SER A 55 -0.83 46.23 -12.54
N PHE A 56 -1.73 46.51 -13.48
CA PHE A 56 -1.83 47.78 -14.24
C PHE A 56 -2.89 48.73 -13.67
N ALA A 57 -3.30 48.53 -12.41
CA ALA A 57 -4.35 49.30 -11.72
C ALA A 57 -5.72 49.29 -12.44
N ARG A 58 -5.97 48.26 -13.27
CA ARG A 58 -7.27 48.07 -13.92
C ARG A 58 -8.11 47.07 -13.14
N ALA A 59 -9.14 47.57 -12.47
CA ALA A 59 -10.10 46.75 -11.77
C ALA A 59 -11.02 46.02 -12.77
N TRP A 60 -10.81 44.71 -12.91
CA TRP A 60 -11.69 43.86 -13.71
C TRP A 60 -13.02 43.61 -13.02
N THR A 61 -14.10 43.64 -13.81
CA THR A 61 -15.42 43.21 -13.35
C THR A 61 -15.54 41.69 -13.35
N VAL A 62 -16.46 41.15 -12.56
CA VAL A 62 -16.79 39.71 -12.61
C VAL A 62 -17.23 39.25 -14.01
N LYS A 63 -17.86 40.14 -14.80
CA LYS A 63 -18.28 39.83 -16.18
C LYS A 63 -17.07 39.63 -17.10
N GLU A 64 -16.04 40.45 -16.97
CA GLU A 64 -14.80 40.32 -17.75
C GLU A 64 -14.05 39.03 -17.39
N LEU A 65 -13.94 38.72 -16.09
CA LEU A 65 -13.33 37.48 -15.62
C LEU A 65 -14.04 36.24 -16.19
N LEU A 66 -15.37 36.22 -16.14
CA LEU A 66 -16.16 35.09 -16.64
C LEU A 66 -16.08 34.95 -18.17
N ARG A 67 -15.95 36.06 -18.90
CA ARG A 67 -15.74 36.04 -20.36
C ARG A 67 -14.37 35.45 -20.70
N SER A 68 -13.31 35.90 -20.02
CA SER A 68 -11.95 35.36 -20.19
C SER A 68 -11.91 33.85 -19.92
N PHE A 69 -12.62 33.39 -18.87
CA PHE A 69 -12.79 31.97 -18.61
C PHE A 69 -13.50 31.22 -19.74
N ASP A 70 -14.63 31.75 -20.25
CA ASP A 70 -15.39 31.07 -21.31
C ASP A 70 -14.56 30.93 -22.60
N GLU A 71 -13.79 31.96 -22.95
CA GLU A 71 -12.89 31.97 -24.11
C GLU A 71 -11.79 30.91 -23.95
N SER A 72 -11.07 30.93 -22.82
CA SER A 72 -10.04 29.93 -22.52
C SER A 72 -10.62 28.51 -22.47
N PHE A 73 -11.76 28.32 -21.81
CA PHE A 73 -12.39 27.01 -21.72
C PHE A 73 -12.78 26.48 -23.11
N LYS A 74 -13.24 27.34 -24.01
CA LYS A 74 -13.53 26.96 -25.41
C LYS A 74 -12.25 26.52 -26.13
N GLU A 75 -11.13 27.22 -25.95
CA GLU A 75 -9.84 26.86 -26.55
C GLU A 75 -9.34 25.50 -26.03
N GLN A 76 -9.40 25.27 -24.71
CA GLN A 76 -8.99 23.99 -24.10
C GLN A 76 -9.85 22.80 -24.58
N LEU A 77 -11.04 23.05 -25.12
CA LEU A 77 -11.93 22.02 -25.66
C LEU A 77 -11.71 21.72 -27.15
N ALA A 78 -10.92 22.53 -27.86
CA ALA A 78 -10.76 22.46 -29.32
C ALA A 78 -10.18 21.12 -29.78
N ASP A 79 -9.22 20.57 -29.03
CA ASP A 79 -8.55 19.31 -29.35
C ASP A 79 -9.34 18.06 -28.92
N GLY A 80 -10.57 18.25 -28.43
CA GLY A 80 -11.40 17.18 -27.90
C GLY A 80 -11.01 16.79 -26.47
N VAL A 81 -12.03 16.47 -25.66
CA VAL A 81 -11.82 16.06 -24.27
C VAL A 81 -12.66 14.86 -23.89
N THR A 82 -12.11 14.03 -23.01
CA THR A 82 -12.81 12.89 -22.43
C THR A 82 -13.54 13.33 -21.15
N ILE A 83 -14.80 12.91 -21.01
CA ILE A 83 -15.59 13.08 -19.79
C ILE A 83 -15.83 11.69 -19.18
N THR A 84 -15.26 11.44 -18.01
CA THR A 84 -15.40 10.15 -17.31
C THR A 84 -16.55 10.15 -16.30
N ALA A 85 -16.96 11.32 -15.82
CA ALA A 85 -18.06 11.47 -14.89
C ALA A 85 -19.40 11.15 -15.57
N LYS A 86 -20.07 10.08 -15.12
CA LYS A 86 -21.35 9.62 -15.68
C LYS A 86 -22.40 10.74 -15.60
N GLY A 87 -23.07 10.99 -16.74
CA GLY A 87 -24.15 11.96 -16.84
C GLY A 87 -23.73 13.43 -16.79
N LYS A 88 -22.44 13.75 -16.90
CA LYS A 88 -21.94 15.12 -16.97
C LYS A 88 -21.60 15.53 -18.40
N THR A 89 -21.80 16.80 -18.70
CA THR A 89 -21.61 17.41 -20.02
C THR A 89 -20.59 18.54 -19.95
N LYS A 90 -20.03 18.95 -21.10
CA LYS A 90 -19.13 20.12 -21.18
C LYS A 90 -19.76 21.38 -20.57
N ALA A 91 -21.06 21.57 -20.76
CA ALA A 91 -21.81 22.70 -20.22
C ALA A 91 -21.88 22.68 -18.68
N ASP A 92 -21.91 21.50 -18.06
CA ASP A 92 -21.89 21.38 -16.59
C ASP A 92 -20.56 21.84 -16.02
N TYR A 93 -19.43 21.46 -16.66
CA TYR A 93 -18.11 21.90 -16.26
C TYR A 93 -17.90 23.41 -16.50
N GLN A 94 -18.45 23.95 -17.60
CA GLN A 94 -18.44 25.40 -17.82
C GLN A 94 -19.22 26.15 -16.72
N ARG A 95 -20.43 25.71 -16.36
CA ARG A 95 -21.20 26.31 -15.26
C ARG A 95 -20.44 26.22 -13.94
N LEU A 96 -19.83 25.07 -13.67
CA LEU A 96 -19.01 24.87 -12.48
C LEU A 96 -17.85 25.86 -12.42
N GLY A 97 -17.04 25.99 -13.48
CA GLY A 97 -15.92 26.95 -13.51
C GLY A 97 -16.37 28.40 -13.33
N ARG A 98 -17.51 28.79 -13.92
CA ARG A 98 -18.11 30.10 -13.69
C ARG A 98 -18.52 30.30 -12.23
N GLU A 99 -19.07 29.29 -11.58
CA GLU A 99 -19.42 29.35 -10.16
C GLU A 99 -18.18 29.50 -9.27
N MET A 100 -17.12 28.72 -9.54
CA MET A 100 -15.82 28.84 -8.86
C MET A 100 -15.29 30.27 -8.91
N LEU A 101 -15.21 30.84 -10.11
CA LEU A 101 -14.68 32.19 -10.32
C LEU A 101 -15.57 33.27 -9.71
N ARG A 102 -16.89 33.10 -9.68
CA ARG A 102 -17.80 34.05 -8.99
C ARG A 102 -17.55 34.08 -7.49
N LYS A 103 -17.46 32.91 -6.85
CA LYS A 103 -17.18 32.81 -5.41
C LYS A 103 -15.82 33.42 -5.08
N TYR A 104 -14.80 33.03 -5.85
CA TYR A 104 -13.46 33.59 -5.73
C TYR A 104 -13.46 35.12 -5.88
N TYR A 105 -14.10 35.64 -6.93
CA TYR A 105 -14.19 37.08 -7.16
C TYR A 105 -14.88 37.80 -6.00
N SER A 106 -16.01 37.27 -5.53
CA SER A 106 -16.76 37.87 -4.42
C SER A 106 -15.96 37.94 -3.11
N ARG A 107 -15.09 36.94 -2.87
CA ARG A 107 -14.27 36.86 -1.66
C ARG A 107 -13.07 37.80 -1.70
N HIS A 108 -12.44 37.93 -2.87
CA HIS A 108 -11.16 38.61 -3.00
C HIS A 108 -11.25 40.02 -3.57
N SER A 109 -12.32 40.39 -4.28
CA SER A 109 -12.52 41.76 -4.74
C SER A 109 -12.46 42.75 -3.56
N PRO A 110 -11.77 43.91 -3.69
CA PRO A 110 -11.21 44.51 -4.91
C PRO A 110 -9.76 44.09 -5.24
N PHE A 111 -9.26 42.98 -4.69
CA PHE A 111 -7.92 42.43 -4.95
C PHE A 111 -6.76 43.32 -4.47
N GLU A 112 -6.97 44.04 -3.36
CA GLU A 112 -6.00 44.97 -2.76
C GLU A 112 -5.23 44.38 -1.56
N GLN A 113 -5.50 43.12 -1.21
CA GLN A 113 -4.90 42.46 -0.05
C GLN A 113 -3.38 42.29 -0.20
N THR A 114 -2.92 42.06 -1.43
CA THR A 114 -1.51 41.80 -1.77
C THR A 114 -1.12 42.49 -3.08
N THR A 115 0.14 42.89 -3.21
CA THR A 115 0.72 43.32 -4.49
C THR A 115 1.31 42.12 -5.23
N THR A 116 0.83 41.85 -6.45
CA THR A 116 1.40 40.79 -7.29
C THR A 116 2.82 41.16 -7.73
N ILE A 117 3.77 40.25 -7.52
CA ILE A 117 5.17 40.39 -7.96
C ILE A 117 5.41 39.67 -9.27
N ALA A 118 4.85 38.47 -9.41
CA ALA A 118 5.00 37.66 -10.61
C ALA A 118 3.80 36.73 -10.79
N LEU A 119 3.47 36.45 -12.05
CA LEU A 119 2.48 35.47 -12.48
C LEU A 119 3.16 34.43 -13.37
N GLU A 120 2.69 33.18 -13.32
CA GLU A 120 3.23 32.06 -14.10
C GLU A 120 4.77 31.99 -14.05
N LYS A 121 5.32 32.21 -12.84
CA LYS A 121 6.75 32.40 -12.63
C LYS A 121 7.47 31.08 -12.79
N LYS A 122 8.16 30.92 -13.92
CA LYS A 122 9.09 29.82 -14.15
C LYS A 122 10.27 29.90 -13.19
N LEU A 123 10.52 28.79 -12.48
CA LEU A 123 11.64 28.61 -11.56
C LEU A 123 12.59 27.52 -12.05
N ALA A 124 13.88 27.70 -11.75
CA ALA A 124 14.91 26.68 -11.90
C ALA A 124 15.78 26.65 -10.64
N ILE A 125 15.54 25.65 -9.79
CA ILE A 125 16.22 25.49 -8.51
C ILE A 125 17.39 24.54 -8.71
N LYS A 126 18.61 25.03 -8.47
CA LYS A 126 19.83 24.20 -8.53
C LYS A 126 19.92 23.35 -7.26
N LEU A 127 20.03 22.04 -7.39
CA LEU A 127 20.10 21.09 -6.28
C LEU A 127 21.37 20.24 -6.36
N GLY A 128 21.84 19.76 -5.21
CA GLY A 128 23.03 18.93 -5.07
C GLY A 128 24.36 19.70 -5.21
N VAL A 129 25.47 18.99 -5.00
CA VAL A 129 26.82 19.57 -5.07
C VAL A 129 27.04 20.20 -6.45
N ASN A 130 27.50 21.46 -6.47
CA ASN A 130 27.74 22.26 -7.68
C ASN A 130 26.51 22.42 -8.59
N GLY A 131 25.29 22.22 -8.08
CA GLY A 131 24.06 22.33 -8.88
C GLY A 131 23.92 21.24 -9.94
N ARG A 132 24.37 20.01 -9.62
CA ARG A 132 24.29 18.83 -10.51
C ARG A 132 22.88 18.59 -11.08
N TYR A 133 21.86 18.90 -10.28
CA TYR A 133 20.45 18.73 -10.62
C TYR A 133 19.73 20.08 -10.71
N SER A 134 18.70 20.15 -11.55
CA SER A 134 17.82 21.31 -11.65
C SER A 134 16.37 20.89 -11.49
N LEU A 135 15.69 21.45 -10.50
CA LEU A 135 14.25 21.29 -10.33
C LEU A 135 13.54 22.49 -10.96
N LYS A 136 12.72 22.22 -11.98
CA LYS A 136 11.87 23.21 -12.65
C LYS A 136 10.46 23.18 -12.09
N GLY A 137 9.86 24.37 -12.03
CA GLY A 137 8.47 24.56 -11.61
C GLY A 137 7.91 25.84 -12.20
N VAL A 138 6.60 26.01 -12.07
CA VAL A 138 5.89 27.23 -12.40
C VAL A 138 5.05 27.58 -11.18
N ILE A 139 5.17 28.81 -10.69
CA ILE A 139 4.32 29.32 -9.62
C ILE A 139 3.21 30.13 -10.27
N ASP A 140 1.94 29.84 -9.94
CA ASP A 140 0.79 30.57 -10.49
C ASP A 140 0.87 32.07 -10.14
N ARG A 141 1.09 32.40 -8.84
CA ARG A 141 1.29 33.78 -8.41
C ARG A 141 2.26 33.88 -7.23
N VAL A 142 3.21 34.81 -7.33
CA VAL A 142 3.97 35.33 -6.20
C VAL A 142 3.44 36.72 -5.88
N ALA A 143 3.06 36.95 -4.63
CA ALA A 143 2.57 38.24 -4.17
C ALA A 143 3.26 38.68 -2.88
N LYS A 144 3.11 39.96 -2.54
CA LYS A 144 3.67 40.57 -1.34
C LYS A 144 2.57 41.27 -0.57
N ARG A 145 2.47 40.98 0.72
CA ARG A 145 1.60 41.68 1.66
C ARG A 145 2.20 42.99 2.14
N LYS A 146 1.36 43.84 2.74
CA LYS A 146 1.77 45.12 3.35
C LYS A 146 2.77 44.95 4.50
N ASP A 147 2.75 43.80 5.17
CA ASP A 147 3.66 43.44 6.27
C ASP A 147 5.01 42.87 5.80
N ASP A 148 5.33 42.99 4.50
CA ASP A 148 6.54 42.46 3.87
C ASP A 148 6.60 40.92 3.77
N THR A 149 5.52 40.20 4.14
CA THR A 149 5.43 38.75 3.92
C THR A 149 5.14 38.45 2.45
N TYR A 150 5.86 37.47 1.89
CA TYR A 150 5.63 36.99 0.54
C TYR A 150 4.65 35.82 0.56
N GLU A 151 3.78 35.75 -0.44
CA GLU A 151 2.79 34.70 -0.60
C GLU A 151 3.06 33.96 -1.92
N ILE A 152 3.13 32.63 -1.85
CA ILE A 152 3.20 31.74 -3.00
C ILE A 152 1.84 31.08 -3.13
N HIS A 153 1.12 31.40 -4.21
CA HIS A 153 -0.22 30.90 -4.44
C HIS A 153 -0.22 29.82 -5.51
N ASP A 154 -1.06 28.82 -5.27
CA ASP A 154 -1.41 27.78 -6.22
C ASP A 154 -2.92 27.57 -6.22
N TYR A 155 -3.53 27.63 -7.39
CA TYR A 155 -4.97 27.48 -7.57
C TYR A 155 -5.28 26.01 -7.85
N LYS A 156 -6.24 25.42 -7.13
CA LYS A 156 -6.66 24.03 -7.29
C LYS A 156 -8.14 23.96 -7.61
N THR A 157 -8.46 23.27 -8.70
CA THR A 157 -9.84 22.99 -9.14
C THR A 157 -10.28 21.55 -8.85
N SER A 158 -9.46 20.80 -8.10
CA SER A 158 -9.72 19.40 -7.73
C SER A 158 -11.07 19.24 -7.04
N ASN A 159 -11.71 18.08 -7.24
CA ASN A 159 -12.95 17.70 -6.55
C ASN A 159 -12.71 17.05 -5.17
N HIS A 160 -11.55 17.31 -4.58
CA HIS A 160 -11.16 16.82 -3.27
C HIS A 160 -10.44 17.94 -2.52
N LEU A 161 -10.72 18.04 -1.23
CA LEU A 161 -10.09 18.95 -0.30
C LEU A 161 -9.18 18.12 0.62
N PRO A 162 -7.86 18.38 0.65
CA PRO A 162 -6.95 17.62 1.48
C PRO A 162 -7.08 18.01 2.95
N SER A 163 -6.64 17.11 3.82
CA SER A 163 -6.38 17.39 5.22
C SER A 163 -5.16 18.31 5.41
N GLN A 164 -5.07 18.94 6.58
CA GLN A 164 -3.91 19.78 6.92
C GLN A 164 -2.58 18.98 6.89
N ALA A 165 -2.61 17.71 7.31
CA ALA A 165 -1.42 16.85 7.29
C ALA A 165 -0.93 16.56 5.86
N GLU A 166 -1.84 16.36 4.91
CA GLU A 166 -1.49 16.17 3.49
C GLU A 166 -0.88 17.44 2.89
N LEU A 167 -1.40 18.61 3.26
CA LEU A 167 -0.87 19.90 2.84
C LEU A 167 0.52 20.18 3.43
N GLU A 168 0.72 19.82 4.70
CA GLU A 168 2.03 19.90 5.33
C GLU A 168 3.03 18.89 4.76
N ALA A 169 2.57 17.76 4.21
CA ALA A 169 3.42 16.84 3.46
C ALA A 169 3.67 17.30 2.01
N ASP A 170 2.83 18.19 1.45
CA ASP A 170 3.00 18.70 0.10
C ASP A 170 4.31 19.50 -0.02
N ARG A 171 5.20 18.97 -0.86
CA ARG A 171 6.52 19.55 -1.12
C ARG A 171 6.52 20.60 -2.23
N GLN A 172 5.47 20.72 -3.04
CA GLN A 172 5.50 21.53 -4.25
C GLN A 172 5.80 22.99 -3.93
N LEU A 173 4.93 23.63 -3.12
CA LEU A 173 5.08 25.04 -2.78
C LEU A 173 6.30 25.28 -1.88
N ALA A 174 6.65 24.34 -1.01
CA ALA A 174 7.84 24.43 -0.17
C ALA A 174 9.14 24.40 -1.00
N LEU A 175 9.20 23.58 -2.07
CA LEU A 175 10.32 23.63 -3.03
C LEU A 175 10.35 24.97 -3.76
N TYR A 176 9.18 25.51 -4.14
CA TYR A 176 9.10 26.82 -4.80
C TYR A 176 9.54 27.96 -3.89
N GLN A 177 9.24 27.89 -2.58
CA GLN A 177 9.78 28.81 -1.57
C GLN A 177 11.31 28.84 -1.58
N ILE A 178 11.97 27.68 -1.63
CA ILE A 178 13.43 27.61 -1.73
C ILE A 178 13.91 28.34 -2.99
N GLY A 179 13.24 28.15 -4.12
CA GLY A 179 13.55 28.85 -5.37
C GLY A 179 13.38 30.36 -5.27
N VAL A 180 12.25 30.81 -4.70
CA VAL A 180 11.92 32.23 -4.48
C VAL A 180 12.96 32.90 -3.58
N GLN A 181 13.31 32.31 -2.44
CA GLN A 181 14.28 32.90 -1.50
C GLN A 181 15.71 32.94 -2.08
N ARG A 182 16.08 31.99 -2.94
CA ARG A 182 17.37 32.03 -3.64
C ARG A 182 17.42 33.10 -4.73
N GLN A 183 16.31 33.30 -5.43
CA GLN A 183 16.22 34.33 -6.48
C GLN A 183 16.14 35.73 -5.87
N TRP A 184 15.46 35.88 -4.73
CA TRP A 184 15.30 37.13 -4.00
C TRP A 184 15.76 36.94 -2.54
N PRO A 185 17.06 37.09 -2.23
CA PRO A 185 17.63 36.84 -0.90
C PRO A 185 17.04 37.70 0.23
N ASN A 186 16.37 38.80 -0.10
CA ASN A 186 15.71 39.66 0.88
C ASN A 186 14.36 39.09 1.37
N VAL A 187 13.84 38.03 0.73
CA VAL A 187 12.58 37.38 1.10
C VAL A 187 12.79 36.49 2.33
N LYS A 188 12.38 36.98 3.50
CA LYS A 188 12.54 36.25 4.78
C LYS A 188 11.29 35.47 5.17
N ALA A 189 10.13 36.11 5.15
CA ALA A 189 8.85 35.50 5.50
C ALA A 189 8.10 35.07 4.25
N VAL A 190 7.68 33.80 4.19
CA VAL A 190 6.91 33.23 3.08
C VAL A 190 5.74 32.42 3.64
N GLU A 191 4.54 32.69 3.14
CA GLU A 191 3.35 31.89 3.35
C GLU A 191 2.97 31.15 2.05
N LEU A 192 2.67 29.87 2.18
CA LEU A 192 2.23 29.00 1.08
C LEU A 192 0.72 28.90 1.12
N ILE A 193 0.05 29.20 0.01
CA ILE A 193 -1.41 29.32 -0.06
C ILE A 193 -1.94 28.48 -1.19
N TRP A 194 -2.79 27.50 -0.84
CA TRP A 194 -3.54 26.70 -1.80
C TRP A 194 -4.98 27.18 -1.83
N HIS A 195 -5.40 27.65 -3.00
CA HIS A 195 -6.77 28.08 -3.25
C HIS A 195 -7.57 26.92 -3.83
N TYR A 196 -8.35 26.23 -3.00
CA TYR A 196 -9.29 25.22 -3.47
C TYR A 196 -10.55 25.90 -4.00
N VAL A 197 -10.43 26.50 -5.19
CA VAL A 197 -11.42 27.39 -5.81
C VAL A 197 -12.80 26.71 -5.95
N ARG A 198 -12.80 25.40 -6.14
CA ARG A 198 -14.03 24.59 -6.18
C ARG A 198 -14.85 24.64 -4.89
N PHE A 199 -14.17 24.66 -3.76
CA PHE A 199 -14.76 24.62 -2.43
C PHE A 199 -14.83 25.99 -1.78
N ASP A 200 -14.25 27.02 -2.40
CA ASP A 200 -14.07 28.36 -1.80
C ASP A 200 -13.34 28.26 -0.44
N VAL A 201 -12.24 27.50 -0.42
CA VAL A 201 -11.40 27.27 0.76
C VAL A 201 -9.96 27.66 0.44
N GLU A 202 -9.35 28.44 1.32
CA GLU A 202 -7.91 28.66 1.34
C GLU A 202 -7.28 27.80 2.43
N LEU A 203 -6.22 27.09 2.08
CA LEU A 203 -5.37 26.41 3.05
C LEU A 203 -3.99 27.08 3.05
N ARG A 204 -3.42 27.27 4.23
CA ARG A 204 -2.19 28.03 4.43
C ARG A 204 -1.16 27.21 5.21
N SER A 205 0.11 27.37 4.85
CA SER A 205 1.23 26.76 5.57
C SER A 205 2.43 27.71 5.58
N MET A 206 3.18 27.68 6.67
CA MET A 206 4.53 28.25 6.75
C MET A 206 5.55 27.13 6.92
N ARG A 207 6.76 27.33 6.39
CA ARG A 207 7.88 26.39 6.53
C ARG A 207 9.02 27.03 7.28
N THR A 208 9.53 26.31 8.27
CA THR A 208 10.78 26.66 8.96
C THR A 208 11.98 26.37 8.05
N GLU A 209 13.09 27.06 8.26
CA GLU A 209 14.31 26.79 7.49
C GLU A 209 14.80 25.33 7.64
N LYS A 210 14.60 24.73 8.82
CA LYS A 210 14.94 23.32 9.06
C LYS A 210 14.15 22.40 8.13
N GLN A 211 12.83 22.60 8.03
CA GLN A 211 11.98 21.83 7.13
C GLN A 211 12.38 22.01 5.66
N LEU A 212 12.75 23.22 5.24
CA LEU A 212 13.21 23.47 3.86
C LEU A 212 14.53 22.75 3.56
N ARG A 213 15.50 22.78 4.49
CA ARG A 213 16.77 22.05 4.35
C ARG A 213 16.56 20.54 4.29
N GLU A 214 15.68 20.00 5.14
CA GLU A 214 15.32 18.58 5.13
C GLU A 214 14.65 18.18 3.82
N LEU A 215 13.71 19.00 3.33
CA LEU A 215 13.02 18.77 2.07
C LEU A 215 13.97 18.77 0.88
N GLU A 216 14.90 19.73 0.82
CA GLU A 216 15.94 19.76 -0.20
C GLU A 216 16.79 18.49 -0.17
N ALA A 217 17.25 18.07 1.00
CA ALA A 217 18.06 16.86 1.16
C ALA A 217 17.28 15.59 0.76
N GLN A 218 16.01 15.48 1.13
CA GLN A 218 15.13 14.38 0.71
C GLN A 218 14.94 14.35 -0.81
N THR A 219 14.73 15.53 -1.42
CA THR A 219 14.57 15.67 -2.88
C THR A 219 15.84 15.24 -3.61
N ILE A 220 17.02 15.63 -3.11
CA ILE A 220 18.30 15.21 -3.67
C ILE A 220 18.47 13.70 -3.57
N ARG A 221 18.22 13.09 -2.40
CA ARG A 221 18.32 11.63 -2.22
C ARG A 221 17.39 10.86 -3.15
N GLN A 222 16.17 11.35 -3.35
CA GLN A 222 15.23 10.75 -4.28
C GLN A 222 15.74 10.83 -5.72
N ILE A 223 16.28 11.97 -6.14
CA ILE A 223 16.86 12.12 -7.48
C ILE A 223 18.06 11.16 -7.63
N GLU A 224 18.90 11.04 -6.61
CA GLU A 224 20.04 10.12 -6.62
C GLU A 224 19.60 8.65 -6.70
N ASP A 225 18.54 8.24 -5.99
CA ASP A 225 17.92 6.92 -6.13
C ASP A 225 17.36 6.70 -7.55
N ILE A 226 16.70 7.69 -8.14
CA ILE A 226 16.22 7.58 -9.52
C ILE A 226 17.38 7.43 -10.51
N GLU A 227 18.49 8.14 -10.30
CA GLU A 227 19.66 8.11 -11.18
C GLU A 227 20.53 6.87 -10.99
N SER A 228 20.48 6.19 -9.83
CA SER A 228 21.20 4.93 -9.60
C SER A 228 20.54 3.73 -10.31
N ARG A 229 19.24 3.83 -10.60
CA ARG A 229 18.44 2.81 -11.29
C ARG A 229 18.62 2.87 -12.80
N THR A 230 18.98 1.75 -13.41
CA THR A 230 19.36 1.67 -14.83
C THR A 230 18.47 0.73 -15.64
N GLY A 231 18.10 -0.40 -15.06
CA GLY A 231 17.28 -1.44 -15.69
C GLY A 231 15.78 -1.18 -15.56
N GLU A 232 14.95 -1.94 -16.28
CA GLU A 232 13.48 -1.87 -16.13
C GLU A 232 13.01 -2.52 -14.81
N GLU A 233 13.72 -3.56 -14.39
CA GLU A 233 13.58 -4.28 -13.13
C GLU A 233 13.73 -3.37 -11.90
N ASP A 234 14.55 -2.32 -11.99
CA ASP A 234 14.75 -1.33 -10.95
C ASP A 234 13.53 -0.42 -10.76
N PHE A 235 12.57 -0.44 -11.69
CA PHE A 235 11.36 0.37 -11.65
C PHE A 235 10.13 -0.54 -11.52
N PRO A 236 9.87 -1.14 -10.35
CA PRO A 236 8.73 -2.04 -10.19
C PRO A 236 7.40 -1.29 -10.40
N PRO A 237 6.36 -1.96 -10.92
CA PRO A 237 5.02 -1.40 -10.95
C PRO A 237 4.47 -1.29 -9.52
N CYS A 238 3.75 -0.20 -9.24
CA CYS A 238 2.98 -0.05 -8.01
C CYS A 238 1.50 0.05 -8.38
N GLU A 239 0.70 -0.93 -7.96
CA GLU A 239 -0.74 -0.94 -8.24
C GLU A 239 -1.49 0.02 -7.31
N SER A 240 -2.37 0.83 -7.89
CA SER A 240 -3.24 1.75 -7.16
C SER A 240 -4.52 2.00 -7.95
N ARG A 241 -5.48 2.73 -7.37
CA ARG A 241 -6.69 3.17 -8.09
C ARG A 241 -6.38 4.04 -9.32
N LEU A 242 -5.19 4.66 -9.37
CA LEU A 242 -4.76 5.44 -10.54
C LEU A 242 -4.39 4.55 -11.74
N CYS A 243 -4.24 3.23 -11.55
CA CYS A 243 -3.97 2.29 -12.65
C CYS A 243 -5.07 2.32 -13.71
N ASP A 244 -6.33 2.52 -13.31
CA ASP A 244 -7.48 2.57 -14.22
C ASP A 244 -7.39 3.75 -15.20
N TRP A 245 -6.63 4.79 -14.85
CA TRP A 245 -6.37 5.96 -15.69
C TRP A 245 -4.94 6.01 -16.21
N CYS A 246 -4.13 4.98 -15.94
CA CYS A 246 -2.76 4.91 -16.41
C CYS A 246 -2.74 4.75 -17.93
N GLY A 247 -1.93 5.56 -18.62
CA GLY A 247 -1.79 5.50 -20.08
C GLY A 247 -0.91 4.34 -20.56
N PHE A 248 -0.25 3.64 -19.65
CA PHE A 248 0.68 2.56 -19.95
C PHE A 248 0.12 1.18 -19.60
N GLN A 249 -1.21 1.04 -19.50
CA GLN A 249 -1.86 -0.23 -19.11
C GLN A 249 -1.47 -1.40 -20.02
N GLU A 250 -1.34 -1.15 -21.33
CA GLU A 250 -0.96 -2.18 -22.32
C GLU A 250 0.48 -2.69 -22.17
N LEU A 251 1.37 -1.88 -21.58
CA LEU A 251 2.78 -2.23 -21.35
C LEU A 251 3.02 -2.74 -19.94
N CYS A 252 2.23 -2.26 -18.98
CA CYS A 252 2.42 -2.56 -17.56
C CYS A 252 2.15 -4.05 -17.28
N PRO A 253 3.09 -4.79 -16.67
CA PRO A 253 2.91 -6.22 -16.40
C PRO A 253 1.72 -6.54 -15.48
N VAL A 254 1.24 -5.57 -14.70
CA VAL A 254 0.05 -5.71 -13.84
C VAL A 254 -1.25 -5.62 -14.64
N ARG A 255 -1.29 -4.84 -15.71
CA ARG A 255 -2.54 -4.50 -16.43
C ARG A 255 -2.57 -4.95 -17.89
N CYS A 256 -1.44 -5.36 -18.47
CA CYS A 256 -1.34 -5.64 -19.91
C CYS A 256 -2.24 -6.78 -20.38
N HIS A 257 -2.39 -7.84 -19.58
CA HIS A 257 -3.32 -8.93 -19.91
C HIS A 257 -4.77 -8.47 -19.87
N GLN A 258 -5.17 -7.72 -18.85
CA GLN A 258 -6.51 -7.13 -18.75
C GLN A 258 -6.79 -6.18 -19.91
N ALA A 259 -5.87 -5.26 -20.21
CA ALA A 259 -6.01 -4.32 -21.31
C ALA A 259 -6.22 -5.05 -22.64
N ARG A 260 -5.37 -6.04 -22.94
CA ARG A 260 -5.45 -6.85 -24.17
C ARG A 260 -6.73 -7.67 -24.27
N THR A 261 -7.23 -8.19 -23.15
CA THR A 261 -8.38 -9.11 -23.15
C THR A 261 -9.72 -8.41 -23.03
N SER A 262 -9.77 -7.19 -22.47
CA SER A 262 -11.00 -6.42 -22.26
C SER A 262 -11.74 -6.05 -23.54
N THR A 263 -11.02 -5.96 -24.67
CA THR A 263 -11.57 -5.62 -25.99
C THR A 263 -12.01 -6.86 -26.78
N LEU A 264 -11.68 -8.06 -26.32
CA LEU A 264 -11.99 -9.29 -27.04
C LEU A 264 -13.46 -9.68 -26.87
N PRO A 265 -14.14 -10.11 -27.95
CA PRO A 265 -15.44 -10.76 -27.83
C PRO A 265 -15.36 -11.99 -26.92
N ARG A 266 -16.45 -12.29 -26.20
CA ARG A 266 -16.49 -13.36 -25.18
C ARG A 266 -15.93 -14.70 -25.64
N ASN A 267 -16.19 -15.09 -26.89
CA ASN A 267 -15.69 -16.35 -27.45
C ASN A 267 -14.16 -16.39 -27.64
N ARG A 268 -13.52 -15.24 -27.95
CA ARG A 268 -12.07 -15.11 -28.04
C ARG A 268 -11.44 -14.97 -26.67
N PHE A 269 -12.07 -14.21 -25.76
CA PHE A 269 -11.66 -14.09 -24.37
C PHE A 269 -11.52 -15.46 -23.69
N LEU A 270 -12.55 -16.31 -23.78
CA LEU A 270 -12.53 -17.66 -23.20
C LEU A 270 -11.52 -18.60 -23.89
N LYS A 271 -11.00 -18.23 -25.07
CA LYS A 271 -9.98 -18.99 -25.79
C LYS A 271 -8.55 -18.60 -25.41
N ASP A 272 -8.33 -17.44 -24.78
CA ASP A 272 -7.02 -16.99 -24.30
C ASP A 272 -6.41 -18.01 -23.34
N SER A 273 -5.11 -18.29 -23.50
CA SER A 273 -4.40 -19.31 -22.73
C SER A 273 -4.36 -18.97 -21.23
N GLY A 274 -4.11 -17.70 -20.89
CA GLY A 274 -4.12 -17.22 -19.51
C GLY A 274 -5.49 -17.36 -18.87
N VAL A 275 -6.55 -16.94 -19.59
CA VAL A 275 -7.95 -17.08 -19.14
C VAL A 275 -8.32 -18.55 -18.89
N LYS A 276 -7.92 -19.47 -19.77
CA LYS A 276 -8.18 -20.90 -19.58
C LYS A 276 -7.48 -21.46 -18.35
N LEU A 277 -6.20 -21.12 -18.16
CA LEU A 277 -5.40 -21.62 -17.04
C LEU A 277 -5.95 -21.12 -15.71
N ILE A 278 -6.23 -19.81 -15.58
CA ILE A 278 -6.77 -19.27 -14.32
C ILE A 278 -8.16 -19.83 -14.00
N ASN A 279 -9.01 -20.00 -15.03
CA ASN A 279 -10.33 -20.62 -14.85
C ASN A 279 -10.22 -22.10 -14.45
N ARG A 280 -9.27 -22.85 -15.04
CA ARG A 280 -9.04 -24.26 -14.66
C ARG A 280 -8.50 -24.36 -13.24
N HIS A 281 -7.54 -23.50 -12.87
CA HIS A 281 -7.02 -23.43 -11.52
C HIS A 281 -8.13 -23.16 -10.51
N ALA A 282 -8.95 -22.12 -10.73
CA ALA A 282 -10.07 -21.79 -9.85
C ALA A 282 -11.06 -22.96 -9.67
N ARG A 283 -11.36 -23.71 -10.73
CA ARG A 283 -12.20 -24.92 -10.64
C ARG A 283 -11.55 -26.03 -9.82
N LEU A 284 -10.26 -26.29 -10.03
CA LEU A 284 -9.53 -27.30 -9.26
C LEU A 284 -9.43 -26.91 -7.78
N THR A 285 -9.20 -25.64 -7.47
CA THR A 285 -9.24 -25.13 -6.09
C THR A 285 -10.59 -25.40 -5.44
N ALA A 286 -11.70 -25.04 -6.11
CA ALA A 286 -13.04 -25.31 -5.57
C ALA A 286 -13.32 -26.80 -5.35
N GLN A 287 -12.84 -27.69 -6.24
CA GLN A 287 -12.95 -29.13 -6.07
C GLN A 287 -12.13 -29.66 -4.89
N ILE A 288 -10.93 -29.10 -4.68
CA ILE A 288 -10.11 -29.44 -3.51
C ILE A 288 -10.82 -29.01 -2.23
N ASP A 289 -11.39 -27.81 -2.20
CA ASP A 289 -12.11 -27.29 -1.04
C ASP A 289 -13.32 -28.19 -0.71
N GLU A 290 -14.12 -28.56 -1.72
CA GLU A 290 -15.26 -29.49 -1.56
C GLU A 290 -14.84 -30.88 -1.05
N LEU A 291 -13.79 -31.47 -1.61
CA LEU A 291 -13.28 -32.76 -1.17
C LEU A 291 -12.72 -32.70 0.26
N ASN A 292 -12.09 -31.59 0.65
CA ASN A 292 -11.61 -31.40 2.01
C ASN A 292 -12.78 -31.34 3.01
N GLU A 293 -13.87 -30.66 2.68
CA GLU A 293 -15.08 -30.66 3.52
C GLU A 293 -15.63 -32.09 3.69
N GLN A 294 -15.68 -32.87 2.61
CA GLN A 294 -16.10 -34.28 2.67
C GLN A 294 -15.14 -35.15 3.51
N ILE A 295 -13.84 -34.94 3.38
CA ILE A 295 -12.81 -35.66 4.17
C ILE A 295 -12.96 -35.33 5.66
N GLU A 296 -13.18 -34.07 6.02
CA GLU A 296 -13.39 -33.67 7.41
C GLU A 296 -14.69 -34.25 7.99
N ALA A 297 -15.78 -34.28 7.22
CA ALA A 297 -17.02 -34.94 7.63
C ALA A 297 -16.79 -36.44 7.93
N LEU A 298 -16.12 -37.15 7.02
CA LEU A 298 -15.77 -38.57 7.21
C LEU A 298 -14.81 -38.80 8.39
N ARG A 299 -13.89 -37.85 8.66
CA ARG A 299 -12.99 -37.91 9.82
C ARG A 299 -13.77 -37.80 11.13
N THR A 300 -14.74 -36.89 11.20
CA THR A 300 -15.63 -36.73 12.36
C THR A 300 -16.46 -37.99 12.58
N GLU A 301 -17.13 -38.48 11.54
CA GLU A 301 -17.94 -39.70 11.64
C GLU A 301 -17.08 -40.90 12.08
N ARG A 302 -15.89 -41.07 11.50
CA ARG A 302 -14.96 -42.14 11.91
C ARG A 302 -14.54 -41.99 13.38
N HIS A 303 -14.35 -40.77 13.86
CA HIS A 303 -14.01 -40.53 15.27
C HIS A 303 -15.17 -40.93 16.19
N GLU A 304 -16.40 -40.52 15.88
CA GLU A 304 -17.60 -40.90 16.63
C GLU A 304 -17.80 -42.43 16.65
N VAL A 305 -17.63 -43.09 15.51
CA VAL A 305 -17.70 -44.56 15.40
C VAL A 305 -16.60 -45.23 16.23
N ASN A 306 -15.37 -44.70 16.19
CA ASN A 306 -14.27 -45.22 17.01
C ASN A 306 -14.57 -45.11 18.51
N GLU A 307 -15.08 -43.96 18.98
CA GLU A 307 -15.49 -43.79 20.38
C GLU A 307 -16.60 -44.77 20.76
N ALA A 308 -17.58 -44.98 19.87
CA ALA A 308 -18.65 -45.95 20.09
C ALA A 308 -18.14 -47.40 20.16
N LEU A 309 -17.18 -47.78 19.31
CA LEU A 309 -16.53 -49.10 19.34
C LEU A 309 -15.75 -49.33 20.65
N LEU A 310 -15.03 -48.31 21.11
CA LEU A 310 -14.32 -48.37 22.39
C LEU A 310 -15.29 -48.52 23.57
N ALA A 311 -16.38 -47.76 23.58
CA ALA A 311 -17.42 -47.87 24.60
C ALA A 311 -18.09 -49.26 24.59
N TYR A 312 -18.38 -49.81 23.41
CA TYR A 312 -18.93 -51.15 23.25
C TYR A 312 -18.01 -52.21 23.83
N ALA A 313 -16.73 -52.19 23.46
CA ALA A 313 -15.78 -53.17 23.97
C ALA A 313 -15.53 -53.08 25.47
N ARG A 314 -15.51 -51.87 26.04
CA ARG A 314 -15.41 -51.69 27.49
C ARG A 314 -16.61 -52.31 28.22
N ARG A 315 -17.82 -52.16 27.65
CA ARG A 315 -19.04 -52.74 28.23
C ARG A 315 -19.05 -54.27 28.17
N GLU A 316 -18.62 -54.84 27.05
CA GLU A 316 -18.63 -56.29 26.82
C GLU A 316 -17.34 -56.99 27.29
N GLY A 317 -16.32 -56.24 27.72
CA GLY A 317 -15.02 -56.79 28.14
C GLY A 317 -14.22 -57.42 26.99
N LEU A 318 -14.29 -56.86 25.79
CA LEU A 318 -13.71 -57.44 24.58
C LEU A 318 -12.36 -56.80 24.20
N GLU A 319 -11.36 -57.61 23.91
CA GLU A 319 -10.06 -57.14 23.35
C GLU A 319 -10.03 -57.16 21.80
N VAL A 320 -10.94 -57.92 21.18
CA VAL A 320 -11.05 -58.04 19.72
C VAL A 320 -12.52 -58.02 19.32
N ILE A 321 -12.87 -57.14 18.37
CA ILE A 321 -14.18 -57.06 17.73
C ILE A 321 -14.03 -57.55 16.29
N VAL A 322 -14.79 -58.56 15.91
CA VAL A 322 -14.73 -59.16 14.56
C VAL A 322 -15.91 -58.70 13.73
N GLY A 323 -15.64 -58.12 12.57
CA GLY A 323 -16.61 -57.81 11.54
C GLY A 323 -16.62 -58.85 10.41
N SER A 324 -17.43 -58.59 9.39
CA SER A 324 -17.56 -59.47 8.22
C SER A 324 -16.28 -59.55 7.38
N THR A 325 -15.51 -58.46 7.31
CA THR A 325 -14.29 -58.35 6.49
C THR A 325 -13.09 -57.75 7.22
N HIS A 326 -13.33 -57.09 8.36
CA HIS A 326 -12.30 -56.41 9.15
C HIS A 326 -12.40 -56.86 10.61
N GLU A 327 -11.32 -56.73 11.35
CA GLU A 327 -11.32 -56.87 12.81
C GLU A 327 -10.67 -55.65 13.46
N GLY A 328 -11.25 -55.22 14.58
CA GLY A 328 -10.73 -54.16 15.44
C GLY A 328 -10.11 -54.79 16.67
N ARG A 329 -8.80 -54.60 16.87
CA ARG A 329 -8.11 -55.00 18.09
C ARG A 329 -7.95 -53.79 18.99
N ILE A 330 -8.32 -53.96 20.25
CA ILE A 330 -8.22 -52.93 21.25
C ILE A 330 -6.91 -53.11 21.98
N SER A 331 -6.19 -52.00 22.11
CA SER A 331 -4.92 -51.95 22.81
C SER A 331 -5.00 -50.83 23.83
N ASP A 332 -4.89 -51.21 25.08
CA ASP A 332 -4.60 -50.28 26.15
C ASP A 332 -3.09 -50.03 26.15
N LYS A 333 -2.73 -48.81 25.78
CA LYS A 333 -1.34 -48.37 25.85
C LYS A 333 -1.22 -47.43 27.05
N THR A 334 -0.59 -47.93 28.11
CA THR A 334 -0.11 -47.04 29.17
C THR A 334 1.08 -46.26 28.63
N THR A 335 0.88 -44.97 28.41
CA THR A 335 1.95 -44.06 28.03
C THR A 335 2.52 -43.41 29.29
N ILE A 336 3.82 -43.61 29.50
CA ILE A 336 4.54 -43.04 30.65
C ILE A 336 5.02 -41.65 30.23
N HIS A 337 4.47 -40.62 30.84
CA HIS A 337 4.92 -39.25 30.67
C HIS A 337 5.98 -38.92 31.73
N LEU A 338 7.13 -38.48 31.23
CA LEU A 338 8.19 -37.87 32.03
C LEU A 338 8.24 -36.39 31.67
N PRO A 339 8.62 -35.50 32.62
CA PRO A 339 8.76 -34.08 32.35
C PRO A 339 9.73 -33.88 31.18
N THR A 340 9.46 -32.87 30.35
CA THR A 340 10.27 -32.53 29.18
C THR A 340 10.84 -31.13 29.31
N LYS A 341 11.99 -30.89 28.69
CA LYS A 341 12.69 -29.60 28.74
C LYS A 341 11.87 -28.43 28.18
N SER A 342 10.95 -28.68 27.26
CA SER A 342 10.11 -27.66 26.62
C SER A 342 8.76 -27.41 27.30
N GLY A 343 8.23 -28.39 28.04
CA GLY A 343 6.90 -28.31 28.67
C GLY A 343 6.92 -28.14 30.20
N GLU A 344 7.88 -28.77 30.88
CA GLU A 344 7.93 -28.84 32.35
C GLU A 344 9.37 -28.63 32.85
N CYS A 345 9.96 -27.47 32.53
CA CYS A 345 11.38 -27.20 32.70
C CYS A 345 11.89 -27.36 34.15
N GLU A 346 11.16 -26.84 35.15
CA GLU A 346 11.58 -26.92 36.56
C GLU A 346 11.56 -28.37 37.09
N ARG A 347 10.54 -29.14 36.74
CA ARG A 347 10.44 -30.57 37.11
C ARG A 347 11.47 -31.41 36.38
N TYR A 348 11.79 -31.06 35.14
CA TYR A 348 12.85 -31.67 34.34
C TYR A 348 14.23 -31.45 34.98
N GLU A 349 14.52 -30.22 35.42
CA GLU A 349 15.80 -29.89 36.08
C GLU A 349 15.94 -30.55 37.46
N ASP A 350 14.87 -30.64 38.25
CA ASP A 350 14.90 -31.35 39.53
C ASP A 350 15.12 -32.86 39.34
N LEU A 351 14.48 -33.47 38.33
CA LEU A 351 14.72 -34.86 37.95
C LEU A 351 16.18 -35.08 37.49
N GLU A 352 16.69 -34.20 36.62
CA GLU A 352 18.08 -34.27 36.13
C GLU A 352 19.09 -34.15 37.29
N ASN A 353 18.87 -33.21 38.21
CA ASN A 353 19.73 -33.01 39.37
C ASN A 353 19.72 -34.21 40.32
N LYS A 354 18.56 -34.83 40.56
CA LYS A 354 18.44 -36.03 41.40
C LYS A 354 19.12 -37.24 40.76
N LEU A 355 19.02 -37.40 39.45
CA LEU A 355 19.71 -38.47 38.72
C LEU A 355 21.24 -38.25 38.68
N ARG A 356 21.71 -37.01 38.49
CA ARG A 356 23.15 -36.66 38.53
C ARG A 356 23.81 -36.88 39.89
N ARG A 357 23.07 -36.76 40.99
CA ARG A 357 23.57 -37.04 42.35
C ARG A 357 23.74 -38.54 42.63
N GLY A 358 23.20 -39.42 41.78
CA GLY A 358 23.34 -40.88 41.88
C GLY A 358 24.62 -41.39 41.19
N ARG A 359 25.15 -42.53 41.66
CA ARG A 359 26.39 -43.15 41.13
C ARG A 359 26.26 -43.73 39.71
N HIS A 360 25.04 -43.80 39.17
CA HIS A 360 24.70 -44.49 37.92
C HIS A 360 24.29 -43.52 36.79
N TRP A 361 24.58 -42.22 36.92
CA TRP A 361 24.34 -41.21 35.86
C TRP A 361 24.91 -41.58 34.47
N PRO A 362 26.11 -42.20 34.35
CA PRO A 362 26.64 -42.63 33.05
C PRO A 362 25.78 -43.70 32.36
N GLU A 363 25.06 -44.51 33.14
CA GLU A 363 24.26 -45.64 32.65
C GLU A 363 22.92 -45.18 32.05
N VAL A 364 22.42 -44.02 32.46
CA VAL A 364 21.19 -43.39 31.91
C VAL A 364 21.45 -42.40 30.77
N SER A 365 22.63 -42.47 30.13
CA SER A 365 23.07 -41.74 28.92
C SER A 365 22.34 -40.40 28.68
N LYS A 366 22.82 -39.30 29.27
CA LYS A 366 22.26 -37.93 29.12
C LYS A 366 20.72 -37.87 29.13
N MET A 367 20.07 -38.58 30.05
CA MET A 367 18.62 -38.53 30.25
C MET A 367 17.80 -38.91 29.01
N ASP A 368 18.14 -40.05 28.40
CA ASP A 368 17.30 -40.66 27.38
C ASP A 368 15.94 -41.06 27.97
N VAL A 369 14.91 -40.27 27.63
CA VAL A 369 13.51 -40.46 28.10
C VAL A 369 13.01 -41.87 27.77
N PHE A 370 13.41 -42.44 26.62
CA PHE A 370 13.00 -43.78 26.23
C PHE A 370 13.67 -44.85 27.13
N MET A 371 14.94 -44.65 27.48
CA MET A 371 15.64 -45.52 28.43
C MET A 371 15.01 -45.46 29.83
N LEU A 372 14.68 -44.25 30.32
CA LEU A 372 14.02 -44.07 31.62
C LEU A 372 12.62 -44.70 31.65
N GLN A 373 11.84 -44.57 30.58
CA GLN A 373 10.56 -45.24 30.42
C GLN A 373 10.72 -46.78 30.46
N ARG A 374 11.78 -47.32 29.85
CA ARG A 374 12.07 -48.78 29.88
C ARG A 374 12.49 -49.26 31.26
N ILE A 375 13.33 -48.50 31.96
CA ILE A 375 13.72 -48.78 33.35
C ILE A 375 12.47 -48.78 34.22
N TRP A 376 11.60 -47.77 34.12
CA TRP A 376 10.33 -47.69 34.85
C TRP A 376 9.42 -48.89 34.55
N SER A 377 9.27 -49.24 33.28
CA SER A 377 8.36 -50.31 32.80
C SER A 377 8.81 -51.73 33.15
N GLY A 378 9.91 -51.94 33.86
CA GLY A 378 10.39 -53.31 34.13
C GLY A 378 11.29 -53.90 33.04
N LYS A 379 11.49 -53.21 31.91
CA LYS A 379 12.05 -53.76 30.66
C LYS A 379 13.55 -53.50 30.47
N ALA A 380 14.19 -52.96 31.49
CA ALA A 380 15.63 -52.76 31.61
C ALA A 380 16.04 -52.94 33.08
N GLU A 381 17.31 -53.25 33.32
CA GLU A 381 17.87 -53.31 34.67
C GLU A 381 17.67 -51.96 35.39
N ASP A 382 17.49 -52.00 36.71
CA ASP A 382 17.30 -50.82 37.55
C ASP A 382 18.56 -50.53 38.39
N PRO A 383 19.68 -50.13 37.75
CA PRO A 383 20.92 -49.90 38.47
C PRO A 383 20.73 -48.76 39.48
N GLY A 384 21.16 -48.98 40.72
CA GLY A 384 21.08 -47.96 41.76
C GLY A 384 19.66 -47.56 42.21
N ARG A 385 18.62 -48.37 41.92
CA ARG A 385 17.22 -48.07 42.26
C ARG A 385 16.70 -46.77 41.65
N ILE A 386 17.05 -46.48 40.40
CA ILE A 386 16.59 -45.32 39.62
C ILE A 386 15.06 -45.23 39.58
N ARG A 387 14.32 -46.34 39.61
CA ARG A 387 12.85 -46.30 39.76
C ARG A 387 12.41 -45.51 41.00
N THR A 388 13.13 -45.57 42.10
CA THR A 388 12.78 -44.80 43.31
C THR A 388 12.91 -43.29 43.07
N ILE A 389 13.87 -42.89 42.23
CA ILE A 389 14.13 -41.49 41.86
C ILE A 389 13.08 -40.98 40.85
N LEU A 390 12.61 -41.83 39.93
CA LEU A 390 11.62 -41.49 38.91
C LEU A 390 10.19 -41.37 39.46
N LYS A 391 9.89 -42.06 40.57
CA LYS A 391 8.52 -42.18 41.14
C LYS A 391 7.74 -40.85 41.31
N PRO A 392 8.32 -39.73 41.78
CA PRO A 392 7.58 -38.47 41.90
C PRO A 392 7.43 -37.68 40.59
N PHE A 393 8.06 -38.13 39.50
CA PHE A 393 8.09 -37.43 38.21
C PHE A 393 7.33 -38.16 37.09
N VAL A 394 6.95 -39.40 37.31
CA VAL A 394 6.18 -40.18 36.34
C VAL A 394 4.70 -39.86 36.48
N SER A 395 4.05 -39.51 35.38
CA SER A 395 2.60 -39.63 35.21
C SER A 395 2.30 -40.71 34.18
N GLU A 396 1.26 -41.49 34.42
CA GLU A 396 0.81 -42.54 33.52
C GLU A 396 -0.54 -42.13 32.95
N THR A 397 -0.65 -42.10 31.63
CA THR A 397 -1.93 -41.97 30.93
C THR A 397 -2.26 -43.30 30.29
N GLN A 398 -3.49 -43.77 30.50
CA GLN A 398 -4.00 -44.94 29.81
C GLN A 398 -4.79 -44.45 28.60
N GLU A 399 -4.25 -44.68 27.41
CA GLU A 399 -4.96 -44.47 26.16
C GLU A 399 -5.42 -45.82 25.62
N THR A 400 -6.73 -46.04 25.62
CA THR A 400 -7.35 -47.15 24.88
C THR A 400 -7.48 -46.71 23.43
N SER A 401 -6.90 -47.49 22.51
CA SER A 401 -7.03 -47.25 21.07
C SER A 401 -7.50 -48.52 20.38
N ILE A 402 -8.22 -48.35 19.26
CA ILE A 402 -8.64 -49.46 18.41
C ILE A 402 -7.88 -49.42 17.08
N TYR A 403 -7.21 -50.52 16.75
CA TYR A 403 -6.53 -50.70 15.48
C TYR A 403 -7.35 -51.62 14.59
N ILE A 404 -7.76 -51.11 13.42
CA ILE A 404 -8.57 -51.86 12.45
C ILE A 404 -7.64 -52.46 11.40
N ARG A 405 -7.77 -53.77 11.15
CA ARG A 405 -7.09 -54.47 10.05
C ARG A 405 -8.07 -55.31 9.23
N GLN A 406 -7.73 -55.54 7.96
CA GLN A 406 -8.41 -56.56 7.17
C GLN A 406 -8.07 -57.94 7.72
N ARG A 407 -9.10 -58.79 7.77
CA ARG A 407 -9.02 -60.13 8.33
C ARG A 407 -8.50 -61.14 7.30
#